data_AF-A0A4P6GR68-F1
#
_entry.id   AF-A0A4P6GR68-F1
#
_cell.length_a   1.000
_cell.length_b   1.000
_cell.length_c   1.000
_cell.angle_alpha   90.00
_cell.angle_beta   90.00
_cell.angle_gamma   90.00
#
_symmetry.space_group_name_H-M   'P 1'
#
loop_
_entity.id
_entity.type
_entity.pdbx_description
1 polymer ?
#
loop_
_entity_poly.entity_id
_entity_poly.type
_entity_poly.pdbx_seq_one_letter_code
_entity_poly.pdbx_strand_id
1 'polypeptide(L)'
;MSTLQSPDWFAIITDLIYAGVPMKEIARRLDMGMSGQLLRHYRAGGQPLYVRGEALIKFWSEKMEKSVLELPRKPFVRGHRVARKKL
;
A
#
# COMPACT_ATOMS: atom_id res chain seq x y z
N MET A 1 6.99 -25.62 2.51
CA MET A 1 6.43 -24.59 3.41
C MET A 1 5.99 -23.40 2.57
N SER A 2 4.68 -23.20 2.39
CA SER A 2 4.16 -22.04 1.65
C SER A 2 4.32 -20.79 2.54
N THR A 3 5.24 -19.91 2.18
CA THR A 3 5.36 -18.61 2.84
C THR A 3 4.09 -17.82 2.58
N LEU A 4 3.37 -17.41 3.64
CA LEU A 4 2.28 -16.44 3.53
C LEU A 4 2.82 -15.20 2.81
N GLN A 5 2.06 -14.65 1.87
CA GLN A 5 2.43 -13.44 1.14
C GLN A 5 1.44 -12.31 1.46
N SER A 6 1.95 -11.09 1.52
CA SER A 6 1.13 -9.88 1.64
C SER A 6 1.43 -8.90 0.51
N PRO A 7 0.46 -8.05 0.12
CA PRO A 7 0.73 -6.96 -0.80
C PRO A 7 1.90 -6.11 -0.32
N ASP A 8 2.80 -5.75 -1.24
CA ASP A 8 3.87 -4.81 -0.94
C ASP A 8 3.40 -3.38 -1.20
N TRP A 9 2.85 -2.78 -0.15
CA TRP A 9 2.31 -1.41 -0.19
C TRP A 9 3.33 -0.36 -0.63
N PHE A 10 4.63 -0.57 -0.34
CA PHE A 10 5.68 0.32 -0.81
C PHE A 10 5.76 0.30 -2.33
N ALA A 11 5.84 -0.89 -2.93
CA ALA A 11 5.94 -1.08 -4.36
C ALA A 11 4.67 -0.58 -5.07
N ILE A 12 3.49 -0.93 -4.56
CA ILE A 12 2.20 -0.47 -5.13
C ILE A 12 2.12 1.06 -5.17
N ILE A 13 2.47 1.75 -4.07
CA ILE A 13 2.44 3.22 -4.03
C ILE A 13 3.52 3.81 -4.95
N THR A 14 4.70 3.19 -5.00
CA THR A 14 5.82 3.64 -5.84
C THR A 14 5.47 3.53 -7.32
N ASP A 15 4.85 2.43 -7.74
CA ASP A 15 4.37 2.22 -9.11
C ASP A 15 3.38 3.31 -9.52
N LEU A 16 2.40 3.62 -8.67
CA LEU A 16 1.44 4.70 -8.93
C LEU A 16 2.14 6.06 -9.10
N ILE A 17 3.13 6.36 -8.26
CA ILE A 17 3.91 7.60 -8.36
C ILE A 17 4.69 7.65 -9.69
N TYR A 18 5.34 6.54 -10.08
CA TYR A 18 6.07 6.46 -11.34
C TYR A 18 5.17 6.46 -12.57
N ALA A 19 3.93 6.00 -12.44
CA ALA A 19 2.87 6.15 -13.46
C ALA A 19 2.29 7.58 -13.52
N GLY A 20 2.92 8.55 -12.84
CA GLY A 20 2.54 9.96 -12.85
C GLY A 20 1.39 10.32 -11.91
N VAL A 21 0.97 9.42 -11.00
CA VAL A 21 -0.08 9.73 -10.02
C VAL A 21 0.52 10.43 -8.80
N PRO A 22 0.21 11.71 -8.57
CA PRO A 22 0.73 12.42 -7.42
C PRO A 22 0.12 11.86 -6.13
N MET A 23 0.89 11.86 -5.05
CA MET A 23 0.49 11.27 -3.78
C MET A 23 -0.80 11.87 -3.18
N LYS A 24 -1.09 13.14 -3.49
CA LYS A 24 -2.35 13.81 -3.11
C LYS A 24 -3.57 13.20 -3.82
N GLU A 25 -3.42 12.79 -5.08
CA GLU A 25 -4.50 12.15 -5.84
C GLU A 25 -4.73 10.71 -5.34
N ILE A 26 -3.65 9.99 -5.00
CA ILE A 26 -3.76 8.67 -4.33
C ILE A 26 -4.56 8.82 -3.02
N ALA A 27 -4.23 9.80 -2.18
CA ALA A 27 -4.94 10.06 -0.93
C ALA A 27 -6.43 10.38 -1.17
N ARG A 28 -6.73 11.27 -2.13
CA ARG A 28 -8.10 11.65 -2.48
C ARG A 28 -8.92 10.46 -2.97
N ARG A 29 -8.33 9.58 -3.80
CA ARG A 29 -9.03 8.41 -4.37
C ARG A 29 -9.42 7.37 -3.32
N LEU A 30 -8.70 7.34 -2.20
CA LEU A 30 -9.01 6.49 -1.04
C LEU A 30 -10.11 7.07 -0.13
N ASP A 31 -10.78 8.14 -0.58
CA ASP A 31 -12.00 8.76 -0.04
C ASP A 31 -11.94 9.18 1.43
N MET A 32 -10.73 9.36 1.93
CA MET A 32 -10.46 9.90 3.25
C MET A 32 -9.33 10.90 3.10
N GLY A 33 -9.35 11.96 3.90
CA GLY A 33 -8.22 12.88 4.08
C GLY A 33 -7.00 12.16 4.66
N MET A 34 -6.47 11.16 3.93
CA MET A 34 -5.21 10.51 4.21
C MET A 34 -4.17 11.61 4.15
N SER A 35 -3.70 12.02 5.32
CA SER A 35 -2.53 12.88 5.39
C SER A 35 -1.40 12.15 4.67
N GLY A 36 -0.53 12.89 3.98
CA GLY A 36 0.65 12.30 3.35
C GLY A 36 1.48 11.46 4.33
N GLN A 37 1.34 11.68 5.64
CA GLN A 37 1.94 10.88 6.70
C GLN A 37 1.44 9.42 6.74
N LEU A 38 0.15 9.17 6.50
CA LEU A 38 -0.39 7.80 6.50
C LEU A 38 0.07 7.02 5.26
N LEU A 39 0.16 7.67 4.10
CA LEU A 39 0.77 7.06 2.90
C LEU A 39 2.27 6.79 3.09
N ARG A 40 2.99 7.71 3.73
CA ARG A 40 4.39 7.47 4.14
C ARG A 40 4.49 6.29 5.11
N HIS A 41 3.52 6.11 6.02
CA HIS A 41 3.49 4.96 6.93
C HIS A 41 3.32 3.63 6.17
N TYR A 42 2.43 3.57 5.19
CA TYR A 42 2.27 2.36 4.37
C TYR A 42 3.52 2.08 3.53
N ARG A 43 4.12 3.13 2.97
CA ARG A 43 5.41 3.05 2.27
C ARG A 43 6.51 2.53 3.20
N ALA A 44 6.50 2.88 4.49
CA ALA A 44 7.42 2.35 5.49
C ALA A 44 7.10 0.91 5.96
N GLY A 45 6.12 0.23 5.36
CA GLY A 45 5.73 -1.15 5.69
C GLY A 45 4.52 -1.27 6.62
N GLY A 46 3.86 -0.16 6.96
CA GLY A 46 2.60 -0.17 7.68
C GLY A 46 1.50 -0.89 6.88
N GLN A 47 0.68 -1.69 7.54
CA GLN A 47 -0.45 -2.36 6.89
C GLN A 47 -1.68 -1.44 6.91
N PRO A 48 -2.32 -1.20 5.76
CA PRO A 48 -3.59 -0.50 5.72
C PRO A 48 -4.69 -1.35 6.34
N LEU A 49 -5.76 -0.69 6.79
CA LEU A 49 -7.03 -1.36 7.07
C LEU A 49 -7.52 -2.06 5.79
N TYR A 50 -8.24 -3.18 5.93
CA TYR A 50 -8.71 -3.99 4.81
C TYR A 50 -9.35 -3.15 3.69
N VAL A 51 -10.33 -2.31 4.02
CA VAL A 51 -11.04 -1.46 3.04
C VAL A 51 -10.08 -0.51 2.29
N ARG A 52 -9.05 0.00 2.96
CA ARG A 52 -8.05 0.89 2.35
C ARG A 52 -7.07 0.11 1.47
N GLY A 53 -6.70 -1.11 1.89
CA GLY A 53 -5.88 -2.02 1.10
C GLY A 53 -6.58 -2.39 -0.21
N GLU A 54 -7.85 -2.77 -0.14
CA GLU A 54 -8.67 -3.10 -1.30
C GLU A 54 -8.80 -1.91 -2.27
N ALA A 55 -9.08 -0.72 -1.76
CA ALA A 55 -9.19 0.48 -2.60
C ALA A 55 -7.85 0.83 -3.30
N LEU A 56 -6.72 0.64 -2.61
CA LEU A 56 -5.39 0.89 -3.19
C LEU A 56 -5.03 -0.17 -4.24
N ILE A 57 -5.37 -1.43 -3.99
CA ILE A 57 -5.21 -2.54 -4.94
C ILE A 57 -6.02 -2.27 -6.21
N LYS A 58 -7.29 -1.92 -6.06
CA LYS A 58 -8.18 -1.60 -7.17
C LYS A 58 -7.62 -0.45 -8.00
N PHE A 59 -7.15 0.61 -7.35
CA PHE A 59 -6.59 1.75 -8.06
C PHE A 59 -5.30 1.40 -8.82
N TRP A 60 -4.41 0.61 -8.22
CA TRP A 60 -3.22 0.12 -8.92
C TRP A 60 -3.58 -0.75 -10.12
N SER A 61 -4.55 -1.66 -9.98
CA SER A 61 -5.02 -2.50 -11.08
C SER A 61 -5.56 -1.67 -12.24
N GLU A 62 -6.40 -0.67 -11.94
CA GLU A 62 -6.96 0.26 -12.92
C GLU A 62 -5.87 1.08 -13.61
N LYS A 63 -4.89 1.60 -12.85
CA LYS A 63 -3.87 2.52 -13.37
C LYS A 63 -2.75 1.81 -14.14
N MET A 64 -2.40 0.60 -13.72
CA MET A 64 -1.33 -0.19 -14.33
C MET A 64 -1.84 -1.14 -15.41
N GLU A 65 -3.16 -1.21 -15.62
CA GLU A 65 -3.83 -2.16 -16.53
C GLU A 65 -3.42 -3.62 -16.25
N LYS A 66 -3.26 -3.95 -14.97
CA LYS A 66 -2.78 -5.25 -14.49
C LYS A 66 -3.78 -5.93 -13.57
N SER A 67 -3.70 -7.25 -13.51
CA SER A 67 -4.52 -8.06 -12.61
C SER A 67 -4.06 -7.96 -11.15
N VAL A 68 -4.99 -8.17 -10.21
CA VAL A 68 -4.71 -8.33 -8.77
C VAL A 68 -3.72 -9.49 -8.49
N LEU A 69 -3.63 -10.46 -9.40
CA LEU A 69 -2.67 -11.56 -9.30
C LEU A 69 -1.22 -11.10 -9.54
N GLU A 70 -1.04 -10.02 -10.29
CA GLU A 70 0.26 -9.43 -10.62
C GLU A 70 0.70 -8.37 -9.61
N LEU A 71 -0.08 -8.16 -8.55
CA LEU A 71 0.28 -7.22 -7.49
C LEU A 71 1.68 -7.52 -6.97
N PRO A 72 2.50 -6.48 -6.73
CA PRO A 72 3.71 -6.61 -5.95
C PRO A 72 3.39 -7.27 -4.60
N ARG A 73 4.09 -8.36 -4.31
CA ARG A 73 3.93 -9.14 -3.06
C ARG A 73 5.27 -9.32 -2.40
N LYS A 74 5.23 -9.42 -1.07
CA LYS A 74 6.39 -9.77 -0.26
C LYS A 74 6.02 -10.85 0.76
N PRO A 75 7.01 -11.62 1.26
CA PRO A 75 6.79 -12.54 2.36
C PRO A 75 6.12 -11.83 3.54
N PHE A 76 5.04 -12.42 4.05
CA PHE A 76 4.34 -11.92 5.21
C PHE A 76 5.17 -12.18 6.46
N VAL A 77 5.68 -11.11 7.07
CA VAL A 77 6.40 -11.18 8.34
C VAL A 77 5.43 -10.91 9.48
N ARG A 78 5.10 -11.97 10.25
CA ARG A 78 4.23 -11.89 11.42
C ARG A 78 5.00 -11.21 12.56
N GLY A 79 4.78 -9.91 12.78
CA GLY A 79 5.48 -9.17 13.85
C GLY A 79 5.60 -7.65 13.69
N HIS A 80 5.25 -7.08 12.54
CA HIS A 80 5.24 -5.61 12.35
C HIS A 80 4.04 -4.90 13.02
N ARG A 81 3.77 -5.23 14.29
CA ARG A 81 3.23 -4.19 15.18
C ARG A 81 4.31 -3.15 15.29
N VAL A 82 4.02 -1.96 14.78
CA VAL A 82 4.82 -0.73 14.90
C VAL A 82 5.55 -0.75 16.23
N ALA A 83 6.87 -0.95 16.21
CA ALA A 83 7.68 -0.75 17.39
C ALA A 83 7.51 0.73 17.76
N ARG A 84 6.64 1.02 18.75
CA ARG A 84 6.65 2.30 19.42
C ARG A 84 8.04 2.41 20.03
N LYS A 85 8.91 3.20 19.42
CA LYS A 85 10.04 3.78 20.15
C LYS A 85 9.40 4.56 21.31
N LYS A 86 9.52 4.03 22.53
CA LYS A 86 9.32 4.85 23.73
C LYS A 86 10.43 5.90 23.69
N LEU A 87 10.03 7.17 23.57
CA LEU A 87 10.84 8.29 24.06
C LEU A 87 10.78 8.26 25.59
#